data_AF-A0A829WAH3-F1
#
_entry.id   AF-A0A829WAH3-F1
#
_cell.length_a   1.000
_cell.length_b   1.000
_cell.length_c   1.000
_cell.angle_alpha   90.00
_cell.angle_beta   90.00
_cell.angle_gamma   90.00
#
_symmetry.space_group_name_H-M   'P 1'
#
loop_
_entity.id
_entity.type
_entity.pdbx_description
1 polymer ?
#
loop_
_entity_poly.entity_id
_entity_poly.type
_entity_poly.pdbx_seq_one_letter_code
_entity_poly.pdbx_strand_id
1 'polypeptide(L)'
;MIRYRNVPAIEFDLEYDYKIKAEYVFDKELGKYIVTFYLRQSQVGMWDQIDKATDITFDSPCETIKTDIAKYFTKLLIKGFFQYYIDRYVYQMKCFDKGNDLYEKERLNAQQVRL
;
A
#
# COMPACT_ATOMS: atom_id res chain seq x y z
N MET A 1 -16.34 -12.06 -22.29
CA MET A 1 -16.90 -12.48 -21.00
C MET A 1 -15.95 -12.02 -19.91
N ILE A 2 -16.41 -11.25 -18.93
CA ILE A 2 -15.55 -10.67 -17.88
C ILE A 2 -15.23 -11.78 -16.88
N ARG A 3 -13.96 -11.90 -16.49
CA ARG A 3 -13.50 -12.78 -15.41
C ARG A 3 -13.26 -11.93 -14.17
N TYR A 4 -13.63 -12.43 -13.00
CA TYR A 4 -13.37 -11.80 -11.71
C TYR A 4 -12.66 -12.77 -10.78
N ARG A 5 -11.98 -12.23 -9.77
CA ARG A 5 -11.31 -13.00 -8.70
C ARG A 5 -11.70 -12.41 -7.36
N ASN A 6 -12.12 -13.25 -6.42
CA ASN A 6 -12.32 -12.84 -5.04
C ASN A 6 -10.95 -12.72 -4.36
N VAL A 7 -10.63 -11.52 -3.89
CA VAL A 7 -9.39 -11.22 -3.17
C VAL A 7 -9.76 -10.72 -1.77
N PRO A 8 -9.78 -11.59 -0.75
CA PRO A 8 -10.06 -11.15 0.60
C PRO A 8 -8.87 -10.38 1.18
N ALA A 9 -9.14 -9.48 2.14
CA ALA A 9 -8.12 -8.64 2.75
C ALA A 9 -8.34 -8.45 4.26
N ILE A 10 -7.26 -8.07 4.95
CA ILE A 10 -7.27 -7.60 6.34
C ILE A 10 -6.61 -6.22 6.35
N GLU A 11 -7.19 -5.27 7.08
CA GLU A 11 -6.62 -3.94 7.26
C GLU A 11 -6.11 -3.74 8.68
N PHE A 12 -5.00 -3.02 8.81
CA PHE A 12 -4.36 -2.64 10.06
C PHE A 12 -4.17 -1.13 10.07
N ASP A 13 -4.56 -0.48 11.16
CA ASP A 13 -4.25 0.93 11.37
C ASP A 13 -2.83 1.09 11.90
N LEU A 14 -2.11 2.06 11.36
CA LEU A 14 -0.81 2.53 11.84
C LEU A 14 -0.95 3.93 12.43
N GLU A 15 0.10 4.38 13.11
CA GLU A 15 0.20 5.78 13.56
C GLU A 15 0.21 6.76 12.36
N TYR A 16 -0.05 8.04 12.65
CA TYR A 16 -0.02 9.13 11.67
C TYR A 16 -0.96 8.93 10.46
N ASP A 17 -2.13 8.34 10.69
CA ASP A 17 -3.19 8.11 9.70
C ASP A 17 -2.78 7.22 8.53
N TYR A 18 -1.79 6.34 8.71
CA TYR A 18 -1.47 5.30 7.71
C TYR A 18 -2.24 4.02 7.98
N LYS A 19 -2.50 3.27 6.91
CA LYS A 19 -3.13 1.94 6.96
C LYS A 19 -2.33 0.95 6.14
N ILE A 20 -2.33 -0.29 6.59
CA ILE A 20 -1.77 -1.42 5.87
C ILE A 20 -2.89 -2.37 5.50
N LYS A 21 -2.94 -2.80 4.24
CA LYS A 21 -3.85 -3.84 3.78
C LYS A 21 -3.04 -5.06 3.40
N ALA A 22 -3.43 -6.23 3.91
CA ALA A 22 -2.90 -7.52 3.49
C ALA A 22 -3.96 -8.23 2.65
N GLU A 23 -3.73 -8.33 1.34
CA GLU A 23 -4.52 -9.19 0.47
C GLU A 23 -3.95 -10.61 0.52
N TYR A 24 -4.81 -11.62 0.59
CA TYR A 24 -4.37 -13.01 0.70
C TYR A 24 -5.21 -13.92 -0.20
N VAL A 25 -4.55 -14.77 -0.98
CA VAL A 25 -5.21 -15.69 -1.91
C VAL A 25 -4.60 -17.07 -1.76
N PHE A 26 -5.46 -18.09 -1.71
CA PHE A 26 -4.99 -19.47 -1.71
C PHE A 26 -4.55 -19.87 -3.13
N ASP A 27 -3.29 -20.24 -3.26
CA ASP A 27 -2.74 -20.84 -4.47
C ASP A 27 -2.91 -22.35 -4.40
N LYS A 28 -3.68 -22.91 -5.34
CA LYS A 28 -4.03 -24.33 -5.37
C LYS A 28 -2.89 -25.22 -5.86
N GLU A 29 -1.97 -24.68 -6.65
CA GLU A 29 -0.82 -25.42 -7.17
C GLU A 29 0.25 -25.58 -6.09
N LEU A 30 0.46 -24.51 -5.31
CA LEU A 30 1.40 -24.50 -4.19
C LEU A 30 0.80 -25.07 -2.91
N GLY A 31 -0.54 -25.11 -2.81
CA GLY A 31 -1.25 -25.49 -1.59
C GLY A 31 -1.05 -24.50 -0.43
N LYS A 32 -0.77 -23.23 -0.73
CA LYS A 32 -0.38 -22.21 0.24
C LYS A 32 -1.11 -20.89 0.01
N TYR A 33 -1.21 -20.06 1.04
CA TYR A 33 -1.66 -18.69 0.89
C TYR A 33 -0.52 -17.80 0.41
N ILE A 34 -0.82 -16.95 -0.57
CA ILE A 34 0.06 -15.88 -1.05
C ILE A 34 -0.49 -14.56 -0.54
N VAL A 35 0.35 -13.80 0.14
CA VAL A 35 -0.02 -12.55 0.81
C VAL A 35 0.77 -11.39 0.23
N THR A 36 0.07 -10.32 -0.11
CA THR A 36 0.65 -9.06 -0.57
C THR A 36 0.20 -7.92 0.32
N PHE A 37 1.16 -7.12 0.79
CA PHE A 37 0.90 -5.95 1.62
C PHE A 37 0.87 -4.66 0.79
N TYR A 38 0.00 -3.75 1.20
CA TYR A 38 -0.16 -2.41 0.62
C TYR A 38 -0.18 -1.37 1.73
N LEU A 39 0.33 -0.17 1.44
CA LEU A 39 0.29 1.02 2.29
C LEU A 39 -0.66 2.05 1.72
N ARG A 40 -1.34 2.79 2.59
CA ARG A 40 -2.13 3.97 2.21
C ARG A 40 -2.13 5.00 3.32
N GLN A 41 -2.03 6.27 2.97
CA GLN A 41 -2.37 7.36 3.88
C GLN A 41 -3.89 7.60 3.83
N SER A 42 -4.55 7.75 4.98
CA SER A 42 -6.02 7.65 5.09
C SER A 42 -6.83 8.70 4.32
N GLN A 43 -6.22 9.83 3.95
CA GLN A 43 -6.82 10.89 3.15
C GLN A 43 -6.62 10.68 1.64
N VAL A 44 -5.82 9.70 1.23
CA VAL A 44 -5.58 9.34 -0.17
C VAL A 44 -6.28 8.04 -0.50
N GLY A 45 -7.01 8.00 -1.63
CA GLY A 45 -7.81 6.84 -2.02
C GLY A 45 -7.00 5.65 -2.54
N MET A 46 -5.74 5.88 -2.92
CA MET A 46 -4.89 4.90 -3.59
C MET A 46 -4.09 4.05 -2.59
N TRP A 47 -3.99 2.75 -2.89
CA TRP A 47 -3.14 1.82 -2.16
C TRP A 47 -1.84 1.61 -2.93
N ASP A 48 -0.71 1.81 -2.26
CA ASP A 48 0.62 1.55 -2.80
C ASP A 48 1.08 0.16 -2.40
N GLN A 49 1.40 -0.68 -3.37
CA GLN A 49 1.94 -2.02 -3.11
C GLN A 49 3.34 -1.92 -2.51
N ILE A 50 3.60 -2.71 -1.46
CA ILE A 50 4.89 -2.76 -0.78
C ILE A 50 5.77 -3.80 -1.46
N ASP A 51 6.70 -3.37 -2.31
CA ASP A 51 7.54 -4.23 -3.15
C ASP A 51 8.25 -5.36 -2.38
N LYS A 52 8.84 -5.10 -1.20
CA LYS A 52 9.50 -6.14 -0.37
C LYS A 52 8.55 -6.98 0.48
N ALA A 53 7.25 -6.76 0.38
CA ALA A 53 6.22 -7.54 1.08
C ALA A 53 5.14 -8.02 0.11
N THR A 54 5.59 -8.45 -1.07
CA THR A 54 4.82 -9.13 -2.10
C THR A 54 5.06 -10.64 -2.04
N ASP A 55 4.07 -11.41 -2.50
CA ASP A 55 4.16 -12.87 -2.69
C ASP A 55 4.65 -13.68 -1.47
N ILE A 56 4.28 -13.22 -0.26
CA ILE A 56 4.66 -13.90 0.97
C ILE A 56 3.84 -15.17 1.14
N THR A 57 4.51 -16.32 1.21
CA THR A 57 3.84 -17.61 1.34
C THR A 57 3.55 -17.95 2.80
N PHE A 58 2.32 -18.35 3.08
CA PHE A 58 1.90 -18.89 4.37
C PHE A 58 1.41 -20.32 4.19
N ASP A 59 2.02 -21.24 4.95
CA ASP A 59 1.55 -22.61 5.11
C ASP A 59 0.60 -22.65 6.31
N SER A 60 -0.55 -22.01 6.14
CA SER A 60 -1.58 -21.86 7.16
C SER A 60 -2.89 -22.45 6.65
N PRO A 61 -3.65 -23.15 7.49
CA PRO A 61 -5.02 -23.52 7.16
C PRO A 61 -5.92 -22.28 7.10
N CYS A 62 -7.09 -22.41 6.45
CA CYS A 62 -8.02 -21.31 6.21
C CYS A 62 -8.53 -20.66 7.52
N GLU A 63 -8.56 -21.43 8.61
CA GLU A 63 -9.03 -21.01 9.92
C GLU A 63 -8.03 -20.08 10.62
N THR A 64 -6.73 -20.23 10.36
CA THR A 64 -5.67 -19.49 11.08
C THR A 64 -4.92 -18.48 10.23
N ILE A 65 -5.10 -18.49 8.90
CA ILE A 65 -4.37 -17.59 7.99
C ILE A 65 -4.43 -16.12 8.42
N LYS A 66 -5.60 -15.64 8.88
CA LYS A 66 -5.75 -14.24 9.33
C LYS A 66 -4.89 -13.94 10.55
N THR A 67 -4.87 -14.86 11.51
CA THR A 67 -4.06 -14.76 12.73
C THR A 67 -2.57 -14.82 12.41
N ASP A 68 -2.16 -15.66 11.46
CA ASP A 68 -0.76 -15.80 11.08
C ASP A 68 -0.26 -14.58 10.28
N ILE A 69 -1.11 -14.03 9.40
CA ILE A 69 -0.87 -12.72 8.76
C ILE A 69 -0.71 -11.63 9.82
N ALA A 70 -1.58 -11.56 10.82
CA ALA A 70 -1.51 -10.56 11.88
C ALA A 70 -0.20 -10.68 12.69
N LYS A 71 0.22 -11.89 13.07
CA LYS A 71 1.51 -12.12 13.74
C LYS A 71 2.70 -11.68 12.88
N TYR A 72 2.66 -11.97 11.59
CA TYR A 72 3.71 -11.57 10.66
C TYR A 72 3.76 -10.04 10.49
N PHE A 73 2.59 -9.40 10.36
CA PHE A 73 2.45 -7.95 10.36
C PHE A 73 3.05 -7.34 11.63
N THR A 74 2.74 -7.85 12.82
CA THR A 74 3.30 -7.37 14.09
C THR A 74 4.83 -7.47 14.10
N LYS A 75 5.40 -8.56 13.54
CA LYS A 75 6.86 -8.71 13.41
C LYS A 75 7.46 -7.65 12.49
N LEU A 76 6.81 -7.31 11.37
CA LEU A 76 7.26 -6.24 10.48
C LEU A 76 7.18 -4.87 11.17
N LEU A 77 6.09 -4.63 11.90
CA LEU A 77 5.85 -3.39 12.63
C LEU A 77 6.94 -3.15 13.68
N ILE A 78 7.24 -4.14 14.53
CA ILE A 78 8.28 -4.06 15.57
C ILE A 78 9.67 -3.78 14.96
N LYS A 79 9.93 -4.28 13.75
CA LYS A 79 11.19 -4.05 13.03
C LYS A 79 11.28 -2.67 12.37
N GLY A 80 10.23 -1.84 12.46
CA GLY A 80 10.16 -0.55 11.78
C GLY A 80 10.09 -0.66 10.25
N PHE A 81 9.68 -1.83 9.73
CA PHE A 81 9.71 -2.11 8.29
C PHE A 81 8.88 -1.11 7.46
N PHE A 82 7.71 -0.72 7.98
CA PHE A 82 6.79 0.17 7.28
C PHE A 82 7.26 1.63 7.22
N GLN A 83 8.16 2.04 8.12
CA GLN A 83 8.65 3.43 8.18
C GLN A 83 9.33 3.84 6.87
N TYR A 84 10.12 2.95 6.27
CA TYR A 84 10.75 3.20 4.96
C TYR A 84 9.73 3.58 3.88
N TYR A 85 8.57 2.92 3.85
CA TYR A 85 7.54 3.16 2.85
C TYR A 85 6.73 4.43 3.15
N ILE A 86 6.50 4.74 4.43
CA ILE A 86 5.92 6.00 4.87
C ILE A 86 6.83 7.17 4.45
N ASP A 87 8.13 7.09 4.74
CA ASP A 87 9.09 8.14 4.39
C ASP A 87 9.17 8.35 2.87
N ARG A 88 9.17 7.24 2.12
CA ARG A 88 9.13 7.28 0.66
C ARG A 88 7.85 7.95 0.14
N TYR A 89 6.69 7.61 0.69
CA TYR A 89 5.43 8.25 0.33
C TYR A 89 5.45 9.75 0.61
N VAL A 90 5.90 10.15 1.81
CA VAL A 90 6.04 11.57 2.18
C VAL A 90 6.98 12.30 1.22
N TYR A 91 8.09 11.69 0.82
CA TYR A 91 8.99 12.26 -0.18
C TYR A 91 8.31 12.43 -1.54
N GLN A 92 7.58 11.42 -2.01
CA GLN A 92 6.84 11.49 -3.28
C GLN A 92 5.80 12.61 -3.27
N MET A 93 5.06 12.78 -2.17
CA MET A 93 4.11 13.88 -2.03
C MET A 93 4.79 15.24 -2.06
N LYS A 94 5.93 15.41 -1.37
CA LYS A 94 6.72 16.66 -1.45
C LYS A 94 7.21 16.95 -2.87
N CYS A 95 7.62 15.92 -3.61
CA CYS A 95 7.99 16.08 -5.02
C CYS A 95 6.80 16.48 -5.89
N PHE A 96 5.64 15.87 -5.67
CA PHE A 96 4.40 16.21 -6.35
C PHE A 96 4.01 17.67 -6.10
N ASP A 97 3.94 18.09 -4.83
CA ASP A 97 3.57 19.46 -4.45
C ASP A 97 4.50 20.49 -5.11
N LYS A 98 5.82 20.24 -5.05
CA LYS A 98 6.81 21.11 -5.69
C LYS A 98 6.64 21.18 -7.21
N GLY A 99 6.33 20.05 -7.86
CA GLY A 99 6.06 19.99 -9.30
C GLY A 99 4.77 20.73 -9.66
N ASN A 100 3.73 20.54 -8.86
CA ASN A 100 2.44 21.21 -9.03
C ASN A 100 2.59 22.74 -8.89
N ASP A 101 3.33 23.21 -7.88
CA ASP A 101 3.62 24.64 -7.70
C ASP A 101 4.33 25.25 -8.92
N LEU A 102 5.28 24.53 -9.51
CA LEU A 102 5.98 24.98 -10.72
C LEU A 102 5.01 25.05 -11.91
N TYR A 103 4.25 23.98 -12.13
CA TYR A 103 3.27 23.88 -13.20
C TYR A 103 2.21 25.00 -13.11
N GLU A 104 1.67 25.26 -11.92
CA GLU A 104 0.66 26.30 -11.71
C GLU A 104 1.24 27.71 -11.92
N LYS A 105 2.49 27.96 -11.52
CA LYS A 105 3.18 29.22 -11.83
C LYS A 105 3.30 29.44 -13.33
N GLU A 106 3.72 28.43 -14.08
CA GLU A 106 3.82 28.50 -15.55
C GLU A 106 2.45 28.74 -16.19
N ARG A 107 1.42 28.04 -15.72
CA ARG A 107 0.03 28.18 -16.20
C ARG A 107 -0.52 29.59 -15.97
N LEU A 108 -0.32 30.16 -14.79
CA LEU A 108 -0.78 31.50 -14.43
C LEU A 108 -0.03 32.60 -15.20
N ASN A 109 1.29 32.46 -15.35
CA ASN A 109 2.10 33.40 -16.14
C ASN A 109 1.70 33.37 -17.62
N ALA A 110 1.44 32.19 -18.19
CA ALA A 110 0.97 32.05 -19.57
C ALA A 110 -0.43 32.66 -19.80
N GLN A 111 -1.28 32.73 -18.77
CA GLN A 111 -2.58 33.41 -18.83
C GLN A 111 -2.43 34.94 -18.78
N GLN A 112 -1.46 35.47 -18.02
CA GLN A 112 -1.19 36.91 -17.94
C GLN A 112 -0.61 37.49 -19.23
N VAL A 113 0.16 36.72 -19.99
CA VAL A 113 0.75 37.18 -21.27
C VAL A 113 -0.28 37.18 -22.42
N ARG A 114 -1.45 36.55 -22.23
CA ARG A 114 -2.53 36.48 -23.23
C ARG A 114 -3.62 37.54 -23.05
N LEU A 115 -3.45 38.46 -22.09
CA LEU A 115 -4.29 39.63 -21.83
C LEU A 115 -3.52 40.90 -22.19
#